data_AF-A0A9D8IAH6-F1
#
_entry.id   AF-A0A9D8IAH6-F1
#
_cell.length_a   1.000
_cell.length_b   1.000
_cell.length_c   1.000
_cell.angle_alpha   90.00
_cell.angle_beta   90.00
_cell.angle_gamma   90.00
#
_symmetry.space_group_name_H-M   'P 1'
#
loop_
_entity.id
_entity.type
_entity.pdbx_description
1 polymer ?
#
loop_
_entity_poly.entity_id
_entity_poly.type
_entity_poly.pdbx_seq_one_letter_code
_entity_poly.pdbx_strand_id
1 'polypeptide(L)'
;MPTFTYVARDAGSGREVQSLIDAASEQAAVQALLGRNLLVVSIQEKVSKRGKIAGGSVPLADLVIFTRQLATMIDAGLAIVQSLQALGDQTSNKVM
;
A
#
# COMPACT_ATOMS: atom_id res chain seq x y z
N MET A 1 -2.06 18.03 -8.69
CA MET A 1 -3.52 18.08 -8.45
C MET A 1 -3.88 16.84 -7.66
N PRO A 2 -4.59 16.95 -6.54
CA PRO A 2 -5.03 15.78 -5.79
C PRO A 2 -6.05 14.96 -6.60
N THR A 3 -5.92 13.64 -6.54
CA THR A 3 -6.88 12.72 -7.13
C THR A 3 -7.87 12.32 -6.05
N PHE A 4 -9.16 12.44 -6.33
CA PHE A 4 -10.24 12.01 -5.46
C PHE A 4 -10.86 10.74 -6.02
N THR A 5 -11.12 9.77 -5.15
CA THR A 5 -11.97 8.63 -5.50
C THR A 5 -13.40 9.03 -5.18
N TYR A 6 -14.28 8.97 -6.16
CA TYR A 6 -15.68 9.29 -5.97
C TYR A 6 -16.55 8.07 -6.30
N VAL A 7 -17.62 7.92 -5.55
CA VAL A 7 -18.76 7.08 -5.89
C VAL A 7 -19.90 8.03 -6.21
N ALA A 8 -20.32 8.05 -7.47
CA ALA A 8 -21.46 8.85 -7.89
C ALA A 8 -22.51 7.97 -8.57
N ARG A 9 -23.77 8.31 -8.37
CA ARG A 9 -24.92 7.62 -8.93
C ARG A 9 -25.44 8.41 -10.10
N ASP A 10 -25.62 7.75 -11.23
CA ASP A 10 -26.23 8.36 -12.41
C ASP A 10 -27.72 8.65 -12.14
N ALA A 11 -28.14 9.91 -12.38
CA ALA A 11 -29.49 10.37 -12.06
C ALA A 11 -30.59 9.71 -12.91
N GLY A 12 -30.25 9.18 -14.10
CA GLY A 12 -31.21 8.55 -15.01
C GLY A 12 -31.32 7.04 -14.87
N SER A 13 -30.18 6.35 -14.69
CA SER A 13 -30.11 4.89 -14.65
C SER A 13 -29.94 4.30 -13.24
N GLY A 14 -29.69 5.16 -12.24
CA GLY A 14 -29.48 4.74 -10.86
C GLY A 14 -28.22 3.88 -10.65
N ARG A 15 -27.35 3.79 -11.67
CA ARG A 15 -26.10 3.04 -11.61
C ARG A 15 -25.06 3.80 -10.81
N GLU A 16 -24.46 3.12 -9.85
CA GLU A 16 -23.31 3.65 -9.12
C GLU A 16 -22.05 3.45 -9.95
N VAL A 17 -21.29 4.52 -10.09
CA VAL A 17 -20.01 4.55 -10.80
C VAL A 17 -18.96 5.00 -9.80
N GLN A 18 -18.01 4.12 -9.54
CA GLN A 18 -16.82 4.43 -8.78
C GLN A 18 -15.70 4.77 -9.77
N SER A 19 -15.18 5.99 -9.71
CA SER A 19 -14.08 6.40 -10.56
C SER A 19 -13.20 7.44 -9.88
N LEU A 20 -12.11 7.80 -10.56
CA LEU A 20 -11.13 8.75 -10.09
C LEU A 20 -11.38 10.10 -10.79
N ILE A 21 -11.30 11.19 -10.04
CA ILE A 21 -11.38 12.55 -10.58
C ILE A 21 -10.22 13.38 -10.03
N ASP A 22 -9.54 14.09 -10.91
CA ASP A 22 -8.54 15.07 -10.51
C ASP A 22 -9.25 16.41 -10.27
N ALA A 23 -9.15 16.93 -9.06
CA ALA A 23 -9.78 18.19 -8.67
C ALA A 23 -8.85 19.00 -7.75
N ALA A 24 -9.06 20.31 -7.65
CA ALA A 24 -8.29 21.15 -6.75
C ALA A 24 -8.74 21.02 -5.27
N SER A 25 -9.99 20.62 -5.04
CA SER A 25 -10.62 20.44 -3.74
C SER A 25 -11.82 19.50 -3.84
N GLU A 26 -12.30 18.97 -2.71
CA GLU A 26 -13.53 18.17 -2.65
C GLU A 26 -14.72 18.93 -3.24
N GLN A 27 -14.88 20.22 -2.92
CA GLN A 27 -15.94 21.06 -3.48
C GLN A 27 -15.85 21.18 -5.01
N ALA A 28 -14.63 21.32 -5.55
CA ALA A 28 -14.42 21.36 -7.00
C ALA A 28 -14.73 19.99 -7.65
N ALA A 29 -14.45 18.88 -6.97
CA ALA A 29 -14.82 17.54 -7.42
C ALA A 29 -16.36 17.37 -7.44
N VAL A 30 -17.06 17.82 -6.39
CA VAL A 30 -18.53 17.79 -6.34
C VAL A 30 -19.14 18.59 -7.49
N GLN A 31 -18.67 19.81 -7.74
CA GLN A 31 -19.18 20.64 -8.83
C GLN A 31 -18.93 20.00 -10.21
N ALA A 32 -17.77 19.40 -10.42
CA ALA A 32 -17.45 18.69 -11.66
C ALA A 32 -18.33 17.44 -11.87
N LEU A 33 -18.73 16.75 -10.80
CA LEU A 33 -19.62 15.59 -10.86
C LEU A 33 -21.09 16.00 -11.08
N LEU A 34 -21.54 17.07 -10.40
CA LEU A 34 -22.87 17.65 -10.61
C LEU A 34 -23.05 18.15 -12.05
N GLY A 35 -22.03 18.80 -12.63
CA GLY A 35 -22.03 19.23 -14.04
C GLY A 35 -22.09 18.06 -15.04
N ARG A 36 -21.79 16.83 -14.60
CA ARG A 36 -21.92 15.59 -15.38
C ARG A 36 -23.24 14.85 -15.12
N ASN A 37 -24.19 15.46 -14.41
CA ASN A 37 -25.47 14.86 -14.03
C ASN A 37 -25.33 13.61 -13.13
N LEU A 38 -24.22 13.53 -12.38
CA LEU A 38 -23.92 12.46 -11.45
C LEU A 38 -24.16 12.95 -10.02
N LEU A 39 -24.97 12.21 -9.26
CA LEU A 39 -25.20 12.47 -7.83
C LEU A 39 -24.07 11.87 -7.01
N VAL A 40 -23.30 12.71 -6.33
CA VAL A 40 -22.21 12.26 -5.47
C VAL A 40 -22.77 11.55 -4.24
N VAL A 41 -22.45 10.26 -4.09
CA VAL A 41 -22.81 9.45 -2.91
C VAL A 41 -21.69 9.50 -1.88
N SER A 42 -20.43 9.49 -2.33
CA SER A 42 -19.27 9.61 -1.47
C SER A 42 -18.09 10.15 -2.26
N ILE A 43 -17.35 11.10 -1.68
CA ILE A 43 -16.02 11.51 -2.15
C ILE A 43 -15.03 11.23 -1.05
N GLN A 44 -13.93 10.59 -1.41
CA GLN A 44 -12.77 10.44 -0.55
C GLN A 44 -11.55 10.95 -1.31
N GLU A 45 -10.80 11.86 -0.68
CA GLU A 45 -9.48 12.20 -1.19
C GLU A 45 -8.65 10.92 -1.22
N LYS A 46 -8.09 10.59 -2.38
CA LYS A 46 -7.06 9.57 -2.44
C LYS A 46 -5.82 10.22 -1.86
N VAL A 47 -5.75 10.23 -0.53
CA VAL A 47 -4.52 10.51 0.19
C VAL A 47 -3.56 9.46 -0.32
N SER A 48 -2.72 9.86 -1.26
CA SER A 48 -1.60 9.02 -1.68
C SER A 48 -0.91 8.69 -0.37
N LYS A 49 -0.95 7.42 0.05
CA LYS A 49 -0.20 6.92 1.20
C LYS A 49 1.27 7.10 0.86
N ARG A 50 1.73 8.34 0.90
CA ARG A 50 3.11 8.78 0.81
C ARG A 50 3.69 8.76 2.22
N GLY A 51 3.28 7.76 3.00
CA GLY A 51 4.14 7.21 4.01
C GLY A 51 5.27 6.56 3.24
N LYS A 52 6.38 7.29 3.09
CA LYS A 52 7.68 6.67 2.87
C LYS A 52 7.87 5.71 4.04
N ILE A 53 7.45 4.45 3.88
CA ILE A 53 7.98 3.38 4.70
C ILE A 53 9.44 3.33 4.27
N ALA A 54 10.30 3.93 5.09
CA ALA A 54 11.75 3.95 4.89
C ALA A 54 12.38 2.56 5.17
N GLY A 55 11.56 1.51 5.26
CA GLY A 55 11.97 0.13 5.10
C GLY A 55 11.62 -0.28 3.68
N GLY A 56 12.63 -0.57 2.87
CA GLY A 56 12.41 -1.20 1.57
C GLY A 56 11.57 -2.48 1.70
N SER A 57 11.01 -2.92 0.59
CA SER A 57 10.41 -4.25 0.55
C SER A 57 11.55 -5.27 0.51
N VAL A 58 11.58 -6.19 1.47
CA VAL A 58 12.49 -7.33 1.43
C VAL A 58 12.01 -8.30 0.34
N PRO A 59 12.86 -8.65 -0.64
CA PRO A 59 12.51 -9.65 -1.66
C PRO A 59 12.16 -11.00 -1.01
N LEU A 60 11.17 -11.69 -1.59
CA LEU A 60 10.76 -13.02 -1.10
C LEU A 60 11.93 -14.02 -1.12
N ALA A 61 12.83 -13.91 -2.10
CA ALA A 61 14.04 -14.73 -2.19
C ALA A 61 14.94 -14.59 -0.96
N ASP A 62 15.16 -13.36 -0.48
CA ASP A 62 15.99 -13.11 0.71
C ASP A 62 15.35 -13.73 1.95
N LEU A 63 14.01 -13.64 2.07
CA LEU A 63 13.27 -14.22 3.18
C LEU A 63 13.37 -15.75 3.21
N VAL A 64 13.31 -16.39 2.03
CA VAL A 64 13.51 -17.84 1.89
C VAL A 64 14.92 -18.25 2.29
N ILE A 65 15.94 -17.48 1.89
CA ILE A 65 17.33 -17.76 2.26
C ILE A 65 17.52 -17.62 3.78
N PHE A 66 17.03 -16.51 4.36
CA PHE A 66 17.10 -16.26 5.80
C PHE A 66 16.45 -17.39 6.61
N THR A 67 15.22 -17.77 6.26
CA THR A 67 14.48 -18.80 6.99
C THR A 67 15.10 -20.20 6.85
N ARG A 68 15.66 -20.52 5.68
CA ARG A 68 16.37 -21.79 5.46
C ARG A 68 17.68 -21.84 6.25
N GLN A 69 18.45 -20.75 6.27
CA GLN A 69 19.70 -20.69 7.04
C GLN A 69 19.42 -20.74 8.55
N LEU A 70 18.40 -20.03 9.03
CA LEU A 70 17.96 -20.11 10.42
C LEU A 70 17.57 -21.54 10.79
N ALA A 71 16.78 -22.22 9.95
CA ALA A 71 16.40 -23.61 10.19
C ALA A 71 17.64 -24.52 10.29
N THR A 72 18.61 -24.39 9.39
CA THR A 72 19.84 -25.20 9.47
C THR A 72 20.67 -24.95 10.72
N MET A 73 20.72 -23.70 11.22
CA MET A 73 21.45 -23.38 12.46
C MET A 73 20.72 -23.93 13.70
N ILE A 74 19.39 -23.87 13.71
CA ILE A 74 18.57 -24.46 14.77
C ILE A 74 18.70 -25.99 14.77
N ASP A 75 18.66 -26.62 13.59
CA ASP A 75 18.84 -28.08 13.44
C ASP A 75 20.25 -28.52 13.89
N ALA A 76 21.26 -27.68 13.67
CA ALA A 76 22.63 -27.90 14.17
C ALA A 76 22.79 -27.65 15.68
N GLY A 77 21.72 -27.25 16.38
CA GLY A 77 21.70 -27.02 17.82
C GLY A 77 22.29 -25.69 18.26
N LEU A 78 22.46 -24.72 17.36
CA LEU A 78 22.90 -23.38 17.74
C LEU A 78 21.80 -22.66 18.49
N ALA A 79 22.19 -21.88 19.50
CA ALA A 79 21.26 -21.03 20.22
C ALA A 79 20.58 -20.04 19.25
N ILE A 80 19.27 -19.86 19.38
CA ILE A 80 18.47 -18.98 18.51
C ILE A 80 19.04 -17.55 18.51
N VAL A 81 19.49 -17.07 19.67
CA VAL A 81 20.10 -15.73 19.80
C VAL A 81 21.37 -15.60 18.95
N GLN A 82 22.24 -16.61 18.98
CA GLN A 82 23.48 -16.62 18.19
C GLN A 82 23.18 -16.76 16.69
N SER A 83 22.17 -17.56 16.34
CA SER A 83 21.75 -17.77 14.96
C SER A 83 21.21 -16.49 14.33
N LEU A 84 20.39 -15.74 15.08
CA LEU A 84 19.87 -14.45 14.65
C LEU A 84 20.97 -13.38 14.51
N GLN A 85 21.94 -13.34 15.43
CA GLN A 85 23.08 -12.42 15.33
C GLN A 85 23.95 -12.72 14.10
N ALA A 86 24.32 -13.98 13.91
CA ALA A 86 25.12 -14.39 12.76
C ALA A 86 24.41 -14.12 11.43
N LEU A 87 23.10 -14.35 11.36
CA LEU A 87 22.30 -14.04 10.17
C LEU A 87 22.18 -12.54 9.91
N GLY A 88 22.05 -11.73 10.96
CA GLY A 88 22.05 -10.27 10.85
C GLY A 88 23.37 -9.74 10.30
N ASP A 89 24.50 -10.26 10.78
CA ASP A 89 25.84 -9.87 10.32
C ASP A 89 26.13 -10.31 8.87
N GLN A 90 25.56 -11.43 8.43
CA GLN A 90 25.75 -11.98 7.09
C GLN A 90 24.75 -11.44 6.05
N THR A 91 23.70 -10.75 6.48
CA THR A 91 22.67 -10.24 5.57
C THR A 91 23.14 -8.97 4.87
N SER A 92 23.34 -9.05 3.55
CA SER A 92 23.73 -7.90 2.72
C SER A 92 22.60 -6.88 2.52
N ASN A 93 21.35 -7.29 2.74
CA ASN A 93 20.18 -6.44 2.62
C ASN A 93 19.97 -5.61 3.90
N LYS A 94 20.40 -4.34 3.89
CA LYS A 94 20.27 -3.38 5.02
C LYS A 94 18.83 -3.11 5.48
N VAL A 95 17.84 -3.68 4.80
CA VAL A 95 16.42 -3.53 5.09
C VAL A 95 15.85 -4.74 5.86
N MET A 96 16.50 -5.90 5.75
CA MET A 96 16.24 -7.07 6.61
C MET A 96 16.88 -6.87 7.98
#